data_AF-A0A7V2MRX4-F1
#
_entry.id   AF-A0A7V2MRX4-F1
#
_cell.length_a   1.000
_cell.length_b   1.000
_cell.length_c   1.000
_cell.angle_alpha   90.00
_cell.angle_beta   90.00
_cell.angle_gamma   90.00
#
_symmetry.space_group_name_H-M   'P 1'
#
loop_
_entity.id
_entity.type
_entity.pdbx_description
1 polymer ?
#
loop_
_entity_poly.entity_id
_entity_poly.type
_entity_poly.pdbx_seq_one_letter_code
_entity_poly.pdbx_strand_id
1 'polypeptide(L)'
;MEWNLSIDRTDTFGFYSGTFSAYDFSINLAFAHKFSNFNFGINIGLANERIDSISSTSYLINSSLSTRFKNTNFIFSIINLGKSVKFVNESFTLPWGMLLGINYYYKSFSFLSSFEMIIGYSPKFSLAFSYLINKVLDLRAGYQFNYGFT
;
A
#
# COMPACT_ATOMS: atom_id res chain seq x y z
N MET A 1 11.28 -5.62 35.54
CA MET A 1 10.51 -6.56 34.71
C MET A 1 10.84 -6.19 33.27
N GLU A 2 11.82 -6.86 32.69
CA GLU A 2 12.25 -6.62 31.31
C GLU A 2 11.28 -7.34 30.38
N TRP A 3 10.64 -6.62 29.48
CA TRP A 3 9.82 -7.21 28.43
C TRP A 3 10.75 -7.73 27.35
N ASN A 4 10.93 -9.06 27.28
CA ASN A 4 11.55 -9.69 26.12
C ASN A 4 10.59 -9.57 24.93
N LEU A 5 10.95 -8.72 23.96
CA LEU A 5 10.23 -8.50 22.70
C LEU A 5 10.48 -9.61 21.66
N SER A 6 11.21 -10.66 22.05
CA SER A 6 11.64 -11.76 21.19
C SER A 6 10.70 -12.97 21.32
N ILE A 7 10.18 -13.46 20.19
CA ILE A 7 9.45 -14.72 20.13
C ILE A 7 10.46 -15.86 20.00
N ASP A 8 10.43 -16.81 20.92
CA ASP A 8 11.28 -18.00 20.87
C ASP A 8 10.92 -18.88 19.68
N ARG A 9 11.93 -19.28 18.89
CA ARG A 9 11.82 -20.29 17.84
C ARG A 9 12.05 -21.65 18.47
N THR A 10 11.14 -22.59 18.24
CA THR A 10 11.31 -23.99 18.63
C THR A 10 11.54 -24.88 17.41
N ASP A 11 12.25 -25.99 17.59
CA ASP A 11 12.34 -27.04 16.58
C ASP A 11 11.06 -27.91 16.56
N THR A 12 11.00 -28.90 15.67
CA THR A 12 9.87 -29.83 15.54
C THR A 12 9.61 -30.68 16.79
N PHE A 13 10.54 -30.72 17.74
CA PHE A 13 10.44 -31.45 19.01
C PHE A 13 10.12 -30.53 20.20
N GLY A 14 9.99 -29.21 19.96
CA GLY A 14 9.67 -28.23 20.99
C GLY A 14 10.89 -27.69 21.73
N PHE A 15 12.11 -28.01 21.31
CA PHE A 15 13.32 -27.45 21.91
C PHE A 15 13.61 -26.06 21.37
N TYR A 16 14.07 -25.16 22.25
CA TYR A 16 14.50 -23.82 21.87
C TYR A 16 15.63 -23.88 20.83
N SER A 17 15.41 -23.20 19.70
CA SER A 17 16.26 -23.17 18.51
C SER A 17 16.68 -21.75 18.13
N GLY A 18 16.49 -20.78 19.02
CA GLY A 18 16.84 -19.37 18.81
C GLY A 18 15.60 -18.48 18.80
N THR A 19 15.66 -17.37 18.07
CA THR A 19 14.59 -16.36 18.06
C THR A 19 13.97 -16.25 16.68
N PHE A 20 12.65 -16.12 16.62
CA PHE A 20 11.91 -15.84 15.40
C PHE A 20 12.31 -14.47 14.85
N SER A 21 12.61 -14.41 13.55
CA SER A 21 12.87 -13.16 12.84
C SER A 21 12.03 -13.10 11.57
N ALA A 22 11.39 -11.96 11.33
CA ALA A 22 10.76 -11.65 10.05
C ALA A 22 11.28 -10.30 9.54
N TYR A 23 11.47 -10.20 8.23
CA TYR A 23 11.71 -8.93 7.57
C TYR A 23 11.06 -8.92 6.19
N ASP A 24 10.70 -7.74 5.73
CA ASP A 24 10.30 -7.48 4.36
C ASP A 24 11.08 -6.28 3.82
N PHE A 25 11.26 -6.24 2.50
CA PHE A 25 11.73 -5.04 1.81
C PHE A 25 11.14 -5.00 0.41
N SER A 26 11.04 -3.79 -0.16
CA SER A 26 10.71 -3.64 -1.57
C SER A 26 11.56 -2.57 -2.26
N ILE A 27 11.89 -2.82 -3.52
CA ILE A 27 12.57 -1.88 -4.41
C ILE A 27 11.59 -1.54 -5.52
N ASN A 28 11.41 -0.24 -5.77
CA ASN A 28 10.40 0.28 -6.67
C ASN A 28 11.02 1.23 -7.70
N LEU A 29 10.67 1.05 -8.97
CA LEU A 29 10.92 2.00 -10.04
C LEU A 29 9.59 2.61 -10.46
N ALA A 30 9.55 3.92 -10.65
CA ALA A 30 8.34 4.63 -11.03
C ALA A 30 8.61 5.60 -12.18
N PHE A 31 7.67 5.69 -13.10
CA PHE A 31 7.66 6.65 -14.19
C PHE A 31 6.30 7.33 -14.25
N ALA A 32 6.29 8.66 -14.44
CA ALA A 32 5.07 9.42 -14.61
C ALA A 32 5.22 10.39 -15.78
N HIS A 33 4.14 10.54 -16.54
CA HIS A 33 4.07 11.44 -17.68
C HIS A 33 2.79 12.29 -17.61
N LYS A 34 2.94 13.59 -17.88
CA LYS A 34 1.84 14.54 -17.94
C LYS A 34 1.42 14.75 -19.39
N PHE A 35 0.19 14.37 -19.71
CA PHE A 35 -0.48 14.73 -20.95
C PHE A 35 -1.30 16.01 -20.76
N SER A 36 -1.86 16.53 -21.85
CA SER A 36 -2.64 17.78 -21.83
C SER A 36 -3.78 17.76 -20.78
N ASN A 37 -4.50 16.64 -20.70
CA ASN A 37 -5.75 16.55 -19.93
C ASN A 37 -5.66 15.59 -18.73
N PHE A 38 -4.60 14.81 -18.62
CA PHE A 38 -4.42 13.82 -17.57
C PHE A 38 -2.93 13.52 -17.35
N ASN A 39 -2.59 12.98 -16.19
CA ASN A 39 -1.29 12.41 -15.91
C ASN A 39 -1.42 10.89 -15.85
N PHE A 40 -0.42 10.20 -16.37
CA PHE A 40 -0.29 8.74 -16.28
C PHE A 40 0.94 8.41 -15.42
N GLY A 41 0.80 7.40 -14.57
CA GLY A 41 1.88 6.84 -13.77
C GLY A 41 1.95 5.32 -13.93
N ILE A 42 3.15 4.78 -13.90
CA ILE A 42 3.41 3.35 -13.80
C ILE A 42 4.50 3.13 -12.75
N ASN A 43 4.35 2.07 -11.98
CA ASN A 43 5.32 1.65 -10.98
C ASN A 43 5.54 0.15 -11.08
N ILE A 44 6.80 -0.27 -11.05
CA ILE A 44 7.21 -1.67 -11.04
C ILE A 44 8.01 -1.89 -9.75
N GLY A 45 7.64 -2.89 -8.97
CA GLY A 45 8.25 -3.22 -7.69
C GLY A 45 8.77 -4.66 -7.65
N LEU A 46 9.85 -4.87 -6.92
CA LEU A 46 10.33 -6.16 -6.47
C LEU A 46 10.24 -6.17 -4.95
N ALA A 47 9.41 -7.04 -4.38
CA ALA A 47 9.28 -7.21 -2.94
C ALA A 47 9.88 -8.55 -2.53
N ASN A 48 10.61 -8.57 -1.41
CA ASN A 48 11.11 -9.78 -0.79
C ASN A 48 10.62 -9.83 0.66
N GLU A 49 10.14 -11.00 1.06
CA GLU A 49 9.65 -11.26 2.40
C GLU A 49 10.35 -12.50 2.93
N ARG A 50 10.81 -12.43 4.18
CA ARG A 50 11.39 -13.58 4.89
C ARG A 50 10.72 -13.75 6.23
N ILE A 51 10.24 -14.97 6.47
CA ILE A 51 9.69 -15.43 7.74
C ILE A 51 10.57 -16.61 8.18
N ASP A 52 11.37 -16.40 9.23
CA ASP A 52 12.35 -17.35 9.74
C ASP A 52 13.32 -17.88 8.65
N SER A 53 13.22 -19.15 8.25
CA SER A 53 14.06 -19.75 7.21
C SER A 53 13.45 -19.69 5.80
N ILE A 54 12.22 -19.20 5.65
CA ILE A 54 11.48 -19.19 4.38
C ILE A 54 11.51 -17.78 3.79
N SER A 55 11.93 -17.65 2.54
CA SER A 55 11.92 -16.38 1.80
C SER A 55 11.11 -16.47 0.52
N SER A 56 10.51 -15.35 0.11
CA SER A 56 9.73 -15.22 -1.10
C SER A 56 9.98 -13.91 -1.80
N THR A 57 9.84 -13.92 -3.13
CA THR A 57 10.03 -12.74 -3.97
C THR A 57 8.83 -12.54 -4.88
N SER A 58 8.32 -11.31 -4.88
CA SER A 58 7.09 -10.90 -5.57
C SER A 58 7.37 -9.75 -6.52
N TYR A 59 6.72 -9.74 -7.68
CA TYR A 59 6.77 -8.64 -8.64
C TYR A 59 5.46 -7.86 -8.59
N LEU A 60 5.55 -6.55 -8.43
CA LEU A 60 4.42 -5.65 -8.34
C LEU A 60 4.38 -4.77 -9.58
N ILE A 61 3.23 -4.63 -10.24
CA ILE A 61 3.02 -3.59 -11.25
C ILE A 61 1.78 -2.80 -10.88
N ASN A 62 1.93 -1.49 -10.81
CA ASN A 62 0.87 -0.55 -10.49
C ASN A 62 0.76 0.46 -11.64
N SER A 63 -0.45 0.91 -11.94
CA SER A 63 -0.67 2.00 -12.88
C SER A 63 -1.68 3.00 -12.32
N SER A 64 -1.54 4.27 -12.68
CA SER A 64 -2.43 5.32 -12.23
C SER A 64 -2.71 6.34 -13.31
N LEU A 65 -3.92 6.88 -13.27
CA LEU A 65 -4.37 8.01 -14.05
C LEU A 65 -4.84 9.09 -13.08
N SER A 66 -4.55 10.34 -13.40
CA SER A 66 -5.12 11.47 -12.67
C SER A 66 -5.50 12.60 -13.60
N THR A 67 -6.56 13.32 -13.28
CA THR A 67 -6.95 14.53 -14.00
C THR A 67 -7.33 15.61 -13.00
N ARG A 68 -6.99 16.85 -13.33
CA ARG A 68 -7.27 18.00 -12.49
C ARG A 68 -8.28 18.90 -13.17
N PHE A 69 -9.39 19.14 -12.49
CA PHE A 69 -10.38 20.14 -12.85
C PHE A 69 -10.42 21.22 -11.77
N LYS A 70 -9.94 22.42 -12.10
CA LYS A 70 -9.80 23.55 -11.15
C LYS A 70 -9.04 23.13 -9.88
N ASN A 71 -9.75 23.12 -8.76
CA ASN A 71 -9.25 22.83 -7.42
C ASN A 71 -9.37 21.36 -7.04
N THR A 72 -9.91 20.52 -7.93
CA THR A 72 -10.16 19.11 -7.68
C THR A 72 -9.27 18.24 -8.55
N ASN A 73 -8.63 17.24 -7.96
CA ASN A 73 -7.88 16.21 -8.65
C ASN A 73 -8.59 14.86 -8.45
N PHE A 74 -8.88 14.18 -9.55
CA PHE A 74 -9.44 12.83 -9.58
C PHE A 74 -8.32 11.86 -9.89
N ILE A 75 -8.30 10.73 -9.18
CA ILE A 75 -7.26 9.70 -9.29
C ILE A 75 -7.96 8.36 -9.45
N PHE A 76 -7.47 7.56 -10.39
CA PHE A 76 -7.79 6.16 -10.53
C PHE A 76 -6.48 5.39 -10.59
N SER A 77 -6.34 4.32 -9.82
CA SER A 77 -5.17 3.44 -9.86
C SER A 77 -5.61 2.00 -9.93
N ILE A 78 -4.82 1.19 -10.64
CA ILE A 78 -4.89 -0.26 -10.59
C ILE A 78 -3.63 -0.72 -9.88
N ILE A 79 -3.82 -1.53 -8.84
CA ILE A 79 -2.75 -1.99 -7.95
C ILE A 79 -2.52 -3.49 -8.11
N ASN A 80 -1.24 -3.89 -7.99
CA ASN A 80 -0.75 -5.26 -8.04
C ASN A 80 -1.18 -6.05 -9.29
N LEU A 81 -1.13 -5.41 -10.46
CA LEU A 81 -1.19 -6.11 -11.75
C LEU A 81 0.07 -6.98 -11.88
N GLY A 82 -0.07 -8.29 -11.98
CA GLY A 82 1.11 -9.15 -12.07
C GLY A 82 0.83 -10.64 -11.96
N LYS A 83 1.81 -11.45 -12.36
CA LYS A 83 1.75 -12.92 -12.22
C LYS A 83 2.13 -13.33 -10.79
N SER A 84 1.64 -14.53 -10.45
CA SER A 84 1.74 -15.17 -9.15
C SER A 84 3.17 -15.24 -8.57
N VAL A 85 3.26 -15.04 -7.27
CA VAL A 85 4.44 -15.25 -6.42
C VAL A 85 4.74 -16.75 -6.36
N LYS A 86 5.99 -17.16 -6.54
CA LYS A 86 6.39 -18.57 -6.43
C LYS A 86 7.10 -18.83 -5.11
N PHE A 87 6.45 -19.55 -4.20
CA PHE A 87 7.05 -20.10 -2.99
C PHE A 87 7.47 -21.55 -3.25
N VAL A 88 8.75 -21.80 -3.53
CA VAL A 88 9.34 -23.14 -3.71
C VAL A 88 8.58 -24.03 -4.73
N ASN A 89 7.41 -24.58 -4.39
CA ASN A 89 6.50 -25.36 -5.24
C ASN A 89 5.07 -24.77 -5.44
N GLU A 90 4.64 -23.74 -4.72
CA GLU A 90 3.28 -23.17 -4.85
C GLU A 90 3.30 -21.75 -5.40
N SER A 91 2.32 -21.45 -6.27
CA SER A 91 2.14 -20.13 -6.87
C SER A 91 0.89 -19.45 -6.31
N PHE A 92 1.05 -18.28 -5.68
CA PHE A 92 -0.07 -17.47 -5.21
C PHE A 92 -0.24 -16.22 -6.07
N THR A 93 -1.43 -16.00 -6.60
CA THR A 93 -1.73 -14.78 -7.36
C THR A 93 -1.75 -13.59 -6.42
N LEU A 94 -1.00 -12.54 -6.75
CA LEU A 94 -1.06 -11.28 -6.01
C LEU A 94 -2.48 -10.71 -6.10
N PRO A 95 -3.08 -10.33 -4.96
CA PRO A 95 -4.40 -9.73 -4.96
C PRO A 95 -4.31 -8.36 -5.64
N TRP A 96 -4.84 -8.29 -6.85
CA TRP A 96 -4.97 -7.04 -7.60
C TRP A 96 -6.17 -6.25 -7.09
N GLY A 97 -6.16 -4.95 -7.35
CA GLY A 97 -7.23 -4.08 -6.89
C GLY A 97 -7.29 -2.77 -7.65
N MET A 98 -8.19 -1.92 -7.19
CA MET A 98 -8.36 -0.56 -7.69
C MET A 98 -8.46 0.44 -6.56
N LEU A 99 -8.02 1.66 -6.83
CA LEU A 99 -8.17 2.81 -5.96
C LEU A 99 -8.80 3.95 -6.74
N LEU A 100 -9.84 4.54 -6.18
CA LEU A 100 -10.45 5.79 -6.63
C LEU A 100 -10.16 6.85 -5.58
N GLY A 101 -9.76 8.05 -6.01
CA GLY A 101 -9.40 9.14 -5.12
C GLY A 101 -9.87 10.48 -5.65
N ILE A 102 -10.30 11.35 -4.73
CA ILE A 102 -10.65 12.74 -4.99
C ILE A 102 -9.88 13.61 -3.99
N ASN A 103 -9.15 14.58 -4.51
CA ASN A 103 -8.44 15.58 -3.71
C ASN A 103 -8.93 16.97 -4.06
N TYR A 104 -9.47 17.70 -3.10
CA TYR A 104 -9.90 19.09 -3.25
C TYR A 104 -8.95 20.02 -2.48
N TYR A 105 -8.52 21.10 -3.14
CA TYR A 105 -7.58 22.07 -2.58
C TYR A 105 -8.20 23.46 -2.54
N TYR A 106 -8.26 24.09 -1.37
CA TYR A 106 -8.74 25.45 -1.21
C TYR A 106 -7.85 26.26 -0.25
N LYS A 107 -7.02 27.15 -0.81
CA LYS A 107 -6.05 27.96 -0.07
C LYS A 107 -5.14 27.07 0.78
N SER A 108 -5.17 27.24 2.10
CA SER A 108 -4.41 26.43 3.07
C SER A 108 -5.07 25.09 3.40
N PHE A 109 -6.31 24.86 2.99
CA PHE A 109 -7.07 23.67 3.31
C PHE A 109 -7.04 22.66 2.16
N SER A 110 -6.97 21.38 2.49
CA SER A 110 -7.24 20.29 1.53
C SER A 110 -8.12 19.21 2.13
N PHE A 111 -8.84 18.53 1.25
CA PHE A 111 -9.69 17.38 1.56
C PHE A 111 -9.36 16.24 0.61
N LEU A 112 -9.27 15.03 1.16
CA LEU A 112 -9.06 13.79 0.43
C LEU A 112 -10.19 12.83 0.78
N SER A 113 -10.73 12.19 -0.25
CA SER A 113 -11.58 11.01 -0.12
C SER A 113 -11.07 9.92 -1.04
N SER A 114 -11.03 8.67 -0.57
CA SER A 114 -10.64 7.54 -1.40
C SER A 114 -11.46 6.29 -1.12
N PHE A 115 -11.62 5.47 -2.14
CA PHE A 115 -12.19 4.14 -2.07
C PHE A 115 -11.19 3.15 -2.64
N GLU A 116 -10.87 2.10 -1.89
CA GLU A 116 -9.95 1.03 -2.27
C GLU A 116 -10.70 -0.30 -2.26
N MET A 117 -10.52 -1.08 -3.32
CA MET A 117 -11.03 -2.44 -3.44
C MET A 117 -9.89 -3.34 -3.91
N ILE A 118 -9.48 -4.27 -3.05
CA ILE A 118 -8.49 -5.30 -3.37
C ILE A 118 -9.22 -6.65 -3.38
N ILE A 119 -9.04 -7.43 -4.44
CA ILE A 119 -9.69 -8.75 -4.55
C ILE A 119 -9.21 -9.66 -3.41
N GLY A 120 -10.18 -10.25 -2.70
CA GLY A 120 -9.90 -11.08 -1.52
C GLY A 120 -9.81 -10.31 -0.20
N TYR A 121 -10.02 -8.99 -0.20
CA TYR A 121 -9.98 -8.15 1.00
C TYR A 121 -11.24 -7.30 1.14
N SER A 122 -11.51 -6.89 2.37
CA SER A 122 -12.52 -5.89 2.71
C SER A 122 -12.25 -4.55 2.01
N PRO A 123 -13.23 -3.97 1.30
CA PRO A 123 -13.11 -2.64 0.74
C PRO A 123 -12.89 -1.60 1.83
N LYS A 124 -12.15 -0.56 1.49
CA LYS A 124 -11.82 0.53 2.39
C LYS A 124 -12.31 1.85 1.83
N PHE A 125 -12.80 2.68 2.72
CA PHE A 125 -13.11 4.07 2.42
C PHE A 125 -12.32 4.96 3.36
N SER A 126 -11.70 6.01 2.86
CA SER A 126 -10.88 6.92 3.66
C SER A 126 -11.28 8.36 3.43
N LEU A 127 -11.28 9.14 4.52
CA LEU A 127 -11.47 10.59 4.49
C LEU A 127 -10.30 11.24 5.23
N ALA A 128 -9.73 12.30 4.66
CA ALA A 128 -8.70 13.08 5.32
C ALA A 128 -8.80 14.56 5.00
N PHE A 129 -8.30 15.37 5.92
CA PHE A 129 -8.25 16.82 5.84
C PHE A 129 -6.84 17.29 6.17
N SER A 130 -6.39 18.34 5.48
CA SER A 130 -5.15 19.01 5.83
C SER A 130 -5.33 20.52 5.94
N TYR A 131 -4.56 21.16 6.82
CA TYR A 131 -4.52 22.61 6.97
C TYR A 131 -3.08 23.11 7.15
N LEU A 132 -2.62 23.91 6.19
CA LEU A 132 -1.30 24.49 6.14
C LEU A 132 -1.25 25.86 6.85
N ILE A 133 -0.73 25.87 8.07
CA ILE A 133 -0.51 27.06 8.90
C ILE A 133 0.75 27.78 8.42
N ASN A 134 0.58 29.02 7.94
CA ASN A 134 1.65 29.93 7.53
C ASN A 134 2.68 29.35 6.55
N LYS A 135 2.31 28.31 5.79
CA LYS A 135 3.23 27.56 4.90
C LYS A 135 4.40 26.87 5.60
N VAL A 136 4.33 26.70 6.93
CA VAL A 136 5.39 26.08 7.73
C VAL A 136 4.94 24.76 8.35
N LEU A 137 3.68 24.69 8.80
CA LEU A 137 3.15 23.53 9.50
C LEU A 137 1.88 23.01 8.81
N ASP A 138 1.87 21.75 8.39
CA ASP A 138 0.72 21.08 7.77
C ASP A 138 0.09 20.12 8.78
N LEU A 139 -1.08 20.48 9.32
CA LEU A 139 -1.84 19.63 10.24
C LEU A 139 -2.77 18.71 9.44
N ARG A 140 -2.68 17.41 9.71
CA ARG A 140 -3.47 16.39 9.00
C ARG A 140 -4.27 15.55 9.97
N ALA A 141 -5.54 15.33 9.64
CA ALA A 141 -6.42 14.41 10.35
C ALA A 141 -7.21 13.59 9.34
N GLY A 142 -7.43 12.31 9.64
CA GLY A 142 -8.17 11.44 8.75
C GLY A 142 -8.66 10.18 9.45
N TYR A 143 -9.59 9.49 8.80
CA TYR A 143 -10.15 8.25 9.26
C TYR A 143 -10.34 7.28 8.10
N GLN A 144 -10.10 5.99 8.35
CA GLN A 144 -10.31 4.91 7.39
C GLN A 144 -11.36 3.96 7.94
N PHE A 145 -12.38 3.71 7.13
CA PHE A 145 -13.43 2.74 7.35
C PHE A 145 -13.08 1.44 6.63
N ASN A 146 -13.16 0.32 7.34
CA ASN A 146 -13.00 -1.01 6.76
C ASN A 146 -14.37 -1.68 6.75
N TYR A 147 -14.87 -2.07 5.57
CA TYR A 147 -16.14 -2.78 5.46
C TYR A 147 -15.89 -4.28 5.48
N GLY A 148 -16.24 -4.95 6.58
CA GLY A 148 -16.34 -6.41 6.60
C GLY A 148 -17.50 -6.85 5.71
N PHE A 149 -17.25 -7.70 4.72
CA PHE A 149 -18.32 -8.51 4.16
C PHE A 149 -18.57 -9.64 5.15
N THR A 150 -19.75 -9.63 5.78
CA THR A 150 -20.29 -10.78 6.54
C THR A 150 -20.68 -11.90 5.60
#